data_AF-S7PK91-F1
#
_entry.id   AF-S7PK91-F1
#
_cell.length_a   1.000
_cell.length_b   1.000
_cell.length_c   1.000
_cell.angle_alpha   90.00
_cell.angle_beta   90.00
_cell.angle_gamma   90.00
#
_symmetry.space_group_name_H-M   'P 1'
#
loop_
_entity.id
_entity.type
_entity.pdbx_description
1 polymer ?
#
loop_
_entity_poly.entity_id
_entity_poly.type
_entity_poly.pdbx_seq_one_letter_code
_entity_poly.pdbx_strand_id
1 'polypeptide(L)'
;MAQGGSAFPRCSQSPGGRLVNCVLEPSPSPALVPNDSPVTSNENPKQHIPLEEYAANLRSMVQYLRSVDVPEGRIVLITPPPLCEAAWEKECLAQGCKLNRLNVVVGEYASACLQVARDCGTDVLDLWTLMQKDGQDFSPYLSDGLHLSPKGNEFLFSHLWPLIEKRVSSLPLLLPYWRDVAEARPELSLLGDGDH
;
A
#
# COMPACT_ATOMS: atom_id res chain seq x y z
N MET A 1 -37.30 14.40 -11.90
CA MET A 1 -36.57 13.35 -12.64
C MET A 1 -35.40 14.00 -13.34
N ALA A 2 -34.20 13.80 -12.83
CA ALA A 2 -32.96 14.15 -13.51
C ALA A 2 -32.01 12.96 -13.30
N GLN A 3 -31.66 12.31 -14.40
CA GLN A 3 -30.71 11.19 -14.42
C GLN A 3 -29.30 11.79 -14.40
N GLY A 4 -28.53 11.52 -13.34
CA GLY A 4 -27.09 11.82 -13.27
C GLY A 4 -26.30 10.60 -13.70
N GLY A 5 -25.88 10.57 -14.97
CA GLY A 5 -24.97 9.55 -15.48
C GLY A 5 -23.55 9.81 -14.97
N SER A 6 -23.02 8.89 -14.17
CA SER A 6 -21.59 8.81 -13.88
C SER A 6 -20.87 8.25 -15.10
N ALA A 7 -20.03 9.07 -15.73
CA ALA A 7 -19.16 8.65 -16.82
C ALA A 7 -17.92 7.95 -16.25
N PHE A 8 -17.95 6.62 -16.19
CA PHE A 8 -16.73 5.82 -16.06
C PHE A 8 -16.11 5.63 -17.45
N PRO A 9 -14.79 5.79 -17.62
CA PRO A 9 -14.14 5.49 -18.89
C PRO A 9 -14.24 3.98 -19.16
N ARG A 10 -14.80 3.62 -20.31
CA ARG A 10 -14.71 2.25 -20.83
C ARG A 10 -13.25 1.95 -21.13
N CYS A 11 -12.68 0.97 -20.45
CA CYS A 11 -11.41 0.38 -20.83
C CYS A 11 -11.67 -0.98 -21.48
N SER A 12 -11.24 -1.12 -22.73
CA SER A 12 -11.28 -2.34 -23.53
C SER A 12 -10.42 -3.44 -22.89
N GLN A 13 -10.97 -4.65 -22.82
CA GLN A 13 -10.31 -5.85 -22.29
C GLN A 13 -9.10 -6.24 -23.13
N SER A 14 -8.01 -6.62 -22.46
CA SER A 14 -6.95 -7.46 -23.01
C SER A 14 -6.60 -8.56 -22.00
N PRO A 15 -6.37 -9.81 -22.44
CA PRO A 15 -6.17 -10.96 -21.57
C PRO A 15 -4.69 -11.01 -21.14
N GLY A 16 -4.36 -10.31 -20.07
CA GLY A 16 -3.03 -10.34 -19.50
C GLY A 16 -3.10 -9.96 -18.04
N GLY A 17 -2.91 -10.94 -17.16
CA GLY A 17 -3.01 -10.77 -15.71
C GLY A 17 -2.06 -9.70 -15.19
N ARG A 18 -2.56 -8.46 -15.06
CA ARG A 18 -1.87 -7.39 -14.34
C ARG A 18 -1.79 -7.76 -12.87
N LEU A 19 -0.59 -7.64 -12.28
CA LEU A 19 -0.55 -7.24 -10.88
C LEU A 19 -1.19 -5.86 -10.79
N VAL A 20 -2.36 -5.77 -10.16
CA VAL A 20 -2.84 -4.46 -9.70
C VAL A 20 -2.01 -4.15 -8.48
N ASN A 21 -0.99 -3.30 -8.67
CA ASN A 21 -0.31 -2.66 -7.57
C ASN A 21 -1.38 -1.80 -6.89
N CYS A 22 -1.83 -2.18 -5.70
CA CYS A 22 -2.69 -1.34 -4.86
C CYS A 22 -1.84 -0.27 -4.21
N VAL A 23 -1.17 0.51 -5.06
CA VAL A 23 -0.69 1.84 -4.77
C VAL A 23 -1.55 2.69 -5.68
N LEU A 24 -2.67 3.18 -5.15
CA LEU A 24 -3.53 4.14 -5.83
C LEU A 24 -2.68 5.38 -6.14
N GLU A 25 -2.23 5.50 -7.39
CA GLU A 25 -1.57 6.65 -8.01
C GLU A 25 -0.29 7.18 -7.31
N PRO A 26 0.64 7.82 -8.04
CA PRO A 26 1.91 8.28 -7.49
C PRO A 26 1.68 9.57 -6.70
N SER A 27 1.23 9.44 -5.45
CA SER A 27 1.61 10.40 -4.41
C SER A 27 2.86 9.85 -3.71
N PRO A 28 3.88 10.67 -3.40
CA PRO A 28 5.18 10.19 -2.93
C PRO A 28 5.17 9.67 -1.49
N SER A 29 4.07 9.11 -0.99
CA SER A 29 3.99 8.59 0.38
C SER A 29 2.98 7.46 0.50
N PRO A 30 3.25 6.42 1.31
CA PRO A 30 2.24 5.43 1.72
C PRO A 30 1.24 6.10 2.66
N ALA A 31 0.38 6.98 2.13
CA ALA A 31 -0.30 8.03 2.88
C ALA A 31 -1.78 7.77 3.19
N LEU A 32 -2.34 6.59 2.91
CA LEU A 32 -3.72 6.33 3.34
C LEU A 32 -3.79 5.93 4.82
N VAL A 33 -2.77 5.25 5.37
CA VAL A 33 -2.91 4.63 6.69
C VAL A 33 -2.47 5.51 7.88
N PRO A 34 -1.38 6.31 7.82
CA PRO A 34 -0.97 7.13 8.96
C PRO A 34 -1.88 8.34 9.22
N ASN A 35 -2.65 8.74 8.21
CA ASN A 35 -3.52 9.90 8.28
C ASN A 35 -4.79 9.62 9.09
N ASP A 36 -5.30 8.38 9.03
CA ASP A 36 -6.58 7.95 9.61
C ASP A 36 -6.55 7.81 11.13
N SER A 37 -5.36 7.80 11.76
CA SER A 37 -5.15 7.48 13.19
C SER A 37 -4.79 8.68 14.10
N PRO A 38 -5.49 9.84 14.08
CA PRO A 38 -5.26 10.89 15.08
C PRO A 38 -5.81 10.49 16.46
N VAL A 39 -5.28 11.11 17.53
CA VAL A 39 -5.66 10.79 18.92
C VAL A 39 -7.16 10.94 19.16
N THR A 40 -7.75 12.00 18.59
CA THR A 40 -9.19 12.25 18.66
C THR A 40 -9.66 12.95 17.38
N SER A 41 -10.94 12.80 17.07
CA SER A 41 -11.60 13.53 15.98
C SER A 41 -11.48 15.04 16.13
N ASN A 42 -11.37 15.58 17.35
CA ASN A 42 -11.28 17.02 17.61
C ASN A 42 -9.91 17.63 17.32
N GLU A 43 -8.84 16.83 17.30
CA GLU A 43 -7.46 17.35 17.10
C GLU A 43 -7.06 17.38 15.62
N ASN A 44 -7.65 16.49 14.80
CA ASN A 44 -7.44 16.49 13.36
C ASN A 44 -8.67 15.94 12.60
N PRO A 45 -9.81 16.66 12.64
CA PRO A 45 -11.07 16.18 12.07
C PRO A 45 -11.03 15.97 10.56
N LYS A 46 -10.08 16.61 9.86
CA LYS A 46 -9.93 16.51 8.41
C LYS A 46 -9.28 15.21 7.96
N GLN A 47 -8.50 14.58 8.83
CA GLN A 47 -7.76 13.35 8.51
C GLN A 47 -8.27 12.15 9.33
N HIS A 48 -9.02 12.37 10.42
CA HIS A 48 -9.58 11.29 11.21
C HIS A 48 -10.62 10.48 10.44
N ILE A 49 -10.45 9.16 10.42
CA ILE A 49 -11.47 8.20 9.99
C ILE A 49 -11.73 7.26 11.17
N PRO A 50 -12.97 7.08 11.65
CA PRO A 50 -13.26 6.12 12.71
C PRO A 50 -12.78 4.71 12.37
N LEU A 51 -12.31 3.95 13.37
CA LEU A 51 -11.68 2.64 13.17
C LEU A 51 -12.58 1.65 12.39
N GLU A 52 -13.88 1.67 12.64
CA GLU A 52 -14.85 0.84 11.93
C GLU A 52 -14.94 1.22 10.43
N GLU A 53 -14.95 2.52 10.14
CA GLU A 53 -14.96 3.04 8.76
C GLU A 53 -13.65 2.73 8.05
N TYR A 54 -12.51 2.88 8.72
CA TYR A 54 -11.21 2.46 8.20
C TYR A 54 -11.20 0.98 7.79
N ALA A 55 -11.68 0.09 8.67
CA ALA A 55 -11.75 -1.33 8.38
C ALA A 55 -12.74 -1.64 7.23
N ALA A 56 -13.89 -0.95 7.18
CA ALA A 56 -14.86 -1.08 6.10
C ALA A 56 -14.28 -0.61 4.75
N ASN A 57 -13.51 0.48 4.75
CA ASN A 57 -12.83 1.01 3.57
C ASN A 57 -11.78 0.01 3.04
N LEU A 58 -10.95 -0.56 3.91
CA LEU A 58 -9.99 -1.60 3.52
C LEU A 58 -10.69 -2.82 2.91
N ARG A 59 -11.77 -3.31 3.53
CA ARG A 59 -12.56 -4.43 2.97
C ARG A 59 -13.12 -4.08 1.59
N SER A 60 -13.63 -2.86 1.43
CA SER A 60 -14.18 -2.39 0.16
C SER A 60 -13.12 -2.32 -0.93
N MET A 61 -11.90 -1.86 -0.61
CA MET A 61 -10.78 -1.87 -1.55
C MET A 61 -10.42 -3.30 -1.99
N VAL A 62 -10.32 -4.23 -1.04
CA VAL A 62 -10.04 -5.65 -1.34
C VAL A 62 -11.15 -6.26 -2.21
N GLN A 63 -12.41 -6.02 -1.88
CA GLN A 63 -13.56 -6.50 -2.65
C GLN A 63 -13.59 -5.93 -4.07
N TYR A 64 -13.26 -4.64 -4.23
CA TYR A 64 -13.16 -4.02 -5.55
C TYR A 64 -12.10 -4.71 -6.40
N LEU A 65 -10.91 -4.96 -5.86
CA LEU A 65 -9.82 -5.63 -6.59
C LEU A 65 -10.23 -7.04 -7.03
N ARG A 66 -10.92 -7.78 -6.16
CA ARG A 66 -11.50 -9.08 -6.50
C ARG A 66 -12.52 -8.99 -7.63
N SER A 67 -13.34 -7.93 -7.64
CA SER A 67 -14.34 -7.71 -8.69
C SER A 67 -13.74 -7.40 -10.08
N VAL A 68 -12.46 -6.99 -10.13
CA VAL A 68 -11.69 -6.77 -11.37
C VAL A 68 -10.64 -7.86 -11.58
N ASP A 69 -10.92 -9.08 -11.10
CA ASP A 69 -10.15 -10.32 -11.32
C ASP A 69 -8.72 -10.30 -10.74
N VAL A 70 -8.47 -9.50 -9.70
CA VAL A 70 -7.23 -9.60 -8.92
C VAL A 70 -7.42 -10.69 -7.85
N PRO A 71 -6.69 -11.81 -7.91
CA PRO A 71 -6.80 -12.86 -6.90
C PRO A 71 -6.41 -12.34 -5.51
N GLU A 72 -7.07 -12.81 -4.45
CA GLU A 72 -6.73 -12.36 -3.07
C GLU A 72 -5.28 -12.65 -2.74
N GLY A 73 -4.75 -13.78 -3.23
CA GLY A 73 -3.36 -14.16 -3.10
C GLY A 73 -2.36 -13.23 -3.80
N ARG A 74 -2.79 -12.22 -4.57
CA ARG A 74 -1.93 -11.16 -5.13
C ARG A 74 -2.05 -9.82 -4.40
N ILE A 75 -2.92 -9.74 -3.39
CA ILE A 75 -3.12 -8.54 -2.59
C ILE A 75 -2.32 -8.69 -1.30
N VAL A 76 -1.53 -7.67 -0.98
CA VAL A 76 -0.78 -7.56 0.28
C VAL A 76 -1.22 -6.27 0.95
N LEU A 77 -1.84 -6.38 2.12
CA LEU A 77 -2.09 -5.21 2.96
C LEU A 77 -0.83 -4.90 3.78
N ILE A 78 -0.57 -3.62 4.05
CA ILE A 78 0.55 -3.19 4.87
C ILE A 78 -0.04 -2.37 6.01
N THR A 79 0.27 -2.74 7.26
CA THR A 79 -0.16 -1.96 8.42
C THR A 79 0.57 -0.61 8.44
N PRO A 80 0.05 0.44 9.11
CA PRO A 80 0.84 1.65 9.30
C PRO A 80 2.14 1.32 10.06
N PRO A 81 3.25 2.04 9.82
CA PRO A 81 4.45 1.92 10.67
C PRO A 81 4.18 2.49 12.08
N PRO A 82 5.02 2.20 13.08
CA PRO A 82 4.90 2.84 14.38
C PRO A 82 5.17 4.35 14.30
N LEU A 83 4.57 5.10 15.22
CA LEU A 83 4.75 6.55 15.37
C LEU A 83 5.78 6.84 16.47
N CYS A 84 6.77 7.68 16.19
CA CYS A 84 7.65 8.23 17.23
C CYS A 84 7.08 9.55 17.74
N GLU A 85 6.34 9.50 18.85
CA GLU A 85 5.67 10.65 19.45
C GLU A 85 6.64 11.80 19.76
N ALA A 86 7.82 11.51 20.31
CA ALA A 86 8.81 12.54 20.67
C ALA A 86 9.40 13.28 19.46
N ALA A 87 9.50 12.63 18.29
CA ALA A 87 9.91 13.27 17.06
C ALA A 87 8.74 14.02 16.42
N TRP A 88 7.56 13.39 16.38
CA TRP A 88 6.36 13.97 15.79
C TRP A 88 5.84 15.20 16.55
N GLU A 89 5.98 15.23 17.87
CA GLU A 89 5.62 16.37 18.70
C GLU A 89 6.43 17.62 18.30
N LYS A 90 7.71 17.47 17.97
CA LYS A 90 8.55 18.59 17.51
C LYS A 90 8.02 19.17 16.20
N GLU A 91 7.59 18.32 15.29
CA GLU A 91 6.99 18.72 14.02
C GLU A 91 5.64 19.41 14.24
N CYS A 92 4.80 18.87 15.14
CA CYS A 92 3.53 19.51 15.51
C CYS A 92 3.76 20.92 16.07
N LEU A 93 4.70 21.06 17.01
CA LEU A 93 5.03 22.34 17.64
C LEU A 93 5.56 23.36 16.62
N ALA A 94 6.38 22.92 15.65
CA ALA A 94 6.86 23.78 14.57
C ALA A 94 5.71 24.31 13.68
N GLN A 95 4.64 23.53 13.54
CA GLN A 95 3.41 23.90 12.83
C GLN A 95 2.36 24.60 13.70
N GLY A 96 2.68 24.87 14.97
CA GLY A 96 1.78 25.52 15.92
C GLY A 96 0.61 24.64 16.40
N CYS A 97 0.73 23.32 16.27
CA CYS A 97 -0.23 22.36 16.84
C CYS A 97 0.40 21.54 17.98
N LYS A 98 -0.44 20.99 18.85
CA LYS A 98 -0.03 20.01 19.85
C LYS A 98 0.07 18.62 19.23
N LEU A 99 0.73 17.69 19.92
CA LEU A 99 0.76 16.29 19.53
C LEU A 99 -0.66 15.78 19.24
N ASN A 100 -0.86 15.24 18.04
CA ASN A 100 -2.18 14.92 17.50
C ASN A 100 -2.29 13.46 16.98
N ARG A 101 -1.25 12.65 17.21
CA ARG A 101 -1.21 11.21 16.93
C ARG A 101 -0.49 10.51 18.07
N LEU A 102 -0.89 9.27 18.38
CA LEU A 102 -0.23 8.41 19.37
C LEU A 102 0.06 7.05 18.77
N ASN A 103 1.20 6.45 19.14
CA ASN A 103 1.57 5.13 18.62
C ASN A 103 0.60 4.03 19.06
N VAL A 104 0.00 4.18 20.26
CA VAL A 104 -1.02 3.24 20.75
C VAL A 104 -2.26 3.22 19.85
N VAL A 105 -2.70 4.40 19.38
CA VAL A 105 -3.83 4.52 18.46
C VAL A 105 -3.45 3.93 17.10
N VAL A 106 -2.25 4.21 16.58
CA VAL A 106 -1.76 3.58 15.34
C VAL A 106 -1.76 2.05 15.44
N GLY A 107 -1.45 1.50 16.61
CA GLY A 107 -1.54 0.05 16.89
C GLY A 107 -2.96 -0.52 16.78
N GLU A 108 -4.00 0.25 17.09
CA GLU A 108 -5.41 -0.15 16.88
C GLU A 108 -5.73 -0.28 15.39
N TYR A 109 -5.27 0.67 14.56
CA TYR A 109 -5.45 0.62 13.09
C TYR A 109 -4.63 -0.50 12.47
N ALA A 110 -3.40 -0.74 12.96
CA ALA A 110 -2.62 -1.90 12.56
C ALA A 110 -3.36 -3.21 12.85
N SER A 111 -3.94 -3.33 14.06
CA SER A 111 -4.73 -4.50 14.45
C SER A 111 -5.99 -4.68 13.57
N ALA A 112 -6.68 -3.59 13.24
CA ALA A 112 -7.82 -3.62 12.32
C ALA A 112 -7.41 -4.04 10.91
N CYS A 113 -6.29 -3.54 10.39
CA CYS A 113 -5.73 -3.95 9.09
C CYS A 113 -5.40 -5.46 9.06
N LEU A 114 -4.76 -5.98 10.11
CA LEU A 114 -4.49 -7.41 10.26
C LEU A 114 -5.79 -8.23 10.27
N GLN A 115 -6.83 -7.76 10.96
CA GLN A 115 -8.11 -8.45 10.98
C GLN A 115 -8.77 -8.46 9.60
N VAL A 116 -8.76 -7.32 8.89
CA VAL A 116 -9.30 -7.24 7.53
C VAL A 116 -8.56 -8.19 6.58
N ALA A 117 -7.23 -8.26 6.67
CA ALA A 117 -6.45 -9.18 5.85
C ALA A 117 -6.84 -10.64 6.10
N ARG A 118 -6.99 -11.04 7.37
CA ARG A 118 -7.46 -12.38 7.76
C ARG A 118 -8.86 -12.67 7.21
N ASP A 119 -9.80 -11.76 7.42
CA ASP A 119 -11.19 -11.92 6.97
C ASP A 119 -11.31 -12.03 5.46
N CYS A 120 -10.43 -11.32 4.72
CA CYS A 120 -10.44 -11.30 3.26
C CYS A 120 -9.54 -12.36 2.62
N GLY A 121 -8.76 -13.12 3.39
CA GLY A 121 -7.82 -14.10 2.88
C GLY A 121 -6.65 -13.51 2.08
N THR A 122 -6.26 -12.27 2.36
CA THR A 122 -5.11 -11.60 1.72
C THR A 122 -3.86 -11.73 2.58
N ASP A 123 -2.69 -11.58 1.97
CA ASP A 123 -1.44 -11.45 2.73
C ASP A 123 -1.41 -10.10 3.46
N VAL A 124 -0.64 -10.03 4.54
CA VAL A 124 -0.41 -8.78 5.28
C VAL A 124 1.02 -8.68 5.78
N LEU A 125 1.59 -7.49 5.66
CA LEU A 125 2.86 -7.11 6.26
C LEU A 125 2.59 -6.24 7.49
N ASP A 126 2.80 -6.82 8.68
CA ASP A 126 2.68 -6.13 9.97
C ASP A 126 3.89 -5.24 10.24
N LEU A 127 3.99 -4.14 9.52
CA LEU A 127 5.08 -3.17 9.65
C LEU A 127 5.13 -2.54 11.04
N TRP A 128 3.96 -2.35 11.68
CA TRP A 128 3.86 -1.78 13.03
C TRP A 128 4.62 -2.65 14.03
N THR A 129 4.30 -3.94 14.08
CA THR A 129 4.96 -4.89 14.97
C THR A 129 6.41 -5.12 14.57
N LEU A 130 6.71 -5.30 13.28
CA LEU A 130 8.06 -5.64 12.80
C LEU A 130 9.10 -4.59 13.17
N MET A 131 8.76 -3.30 13.05
CA MET A 131 9.71 -2.22 13.31
C MET A 131 10.05 -2.05 14.78
N GLN A 132 9.17 -2.43 15.70
CA GLN A 132 9.36 -2.25 17.16
C GLN A 132 9.48 -3.58 17.91
N LYS A 133 9.59 -4.69 17.19
CA LYS A 133 9.71 -6.04 17.75
C LYS A 133 10.88 -6.11 18.73
N ASP A 134 10.70 -6.84 19.83
CA ASP A 134 11.71 -7.09 20.86
C ASP A 134 12.28 -5.81 21.50
N GLY A 135 11.54 -4.70 21.44
CA GLY A 135 11.93 -3.41 22.03
C GLY A 135 13.03 -2.69 21.25
N GLN A 136 13.25 -3.05 19.97
CA GLN A 136 14.22 -2.35 19.13
C GLN A 136 13.83 -0.87 18.95
N ASP A 137 14.84 0.00 18.85
CA ASP A 137 14.62 1.41 18.53
C ASP A 137 14.25 1.56 17.04
N PHE A 138 12.98 1.89 16.80
CA PHE A 138 12.44 2.11 15.46
C PHE A 138 12.61 3.57 15.00
N SER A 139 13.03 4.50 15.86
CA SER A 139 13.15 5.92 15.50
C SER A 139 14.03 6.18 14.27
N PRO A 140 15.13 5.44 13.98
CA PRO A 140 15.92 5.65 12.77
C PRO A 140 15.19 5.27 11.48
N TYR A 141 14.10 4.49 11.56
CA TYR A 141 13.25 4.17 10.42
C TYR A 141 12.31 5.30 10.03
N LEU A 142 12.23 6.37 10.83
CA LEU A 142 11.34 7.50 10.62
C LEU A 142 12.14 8.80 10.43
N SER A 143 11.72 9.67 9.52
CA SER A 143 12.40 10.95 9.28
C SER A 143 11.99 12.06 10.25
N ASP A 144 10.71 12.11 10.58
CA ASP A 144 10.07 13.14 11.42
C ASP A 144 9.20 12.52 12.54
N GLY A 145 9.30 11.20 12.71
CA GLY A 145 8.46 10.43 13.63
C GLY A 145 7.15 9.91 13.03
N LEU A 146 6.85 10.21 11.76
CA LEU A 146 5.69 9.70 11.02
C LEU A 146 6.07 9.06 9.68
N HIS A 147 6.84 9.77 8.85
CA HIS A 147 7.24 9.31 7.52
C HIS A 147 8.46 8.39 7.58
N LEU A 148 8.52 7.41 6.67
CA LEU A 148 9.68 6.52 6.56
C LEU A 148 10.94 7.28 6.14
N SER A 149 12.03 7.08 6.87
CA SER A 149 13.38 7.48 6.45
C SER A 149 13.88 6.58 5.30
N PRO A 150 15.02 6.89 4.65
CA PRO A 150 15.66 5.96 3.72
C PRO A 150 15.88 4.57 4.32
N LYS A 151 16.35 4.51 5.58
CA LYS A 151 16.53 3.26 6.33
C LYS A 151 15.19 2.53 6.57
N GLY A 152 14.12 3.28 6.85
CA GLY A 152 12.77 2.71 7.00
C GLY A 152 12.23 2.14 5.69
N ASN A 153 12.50 2.79 4.56
CA ASN A 153 12.15 2.29 3.24
C ASN A 153 12.92 1.02 2.88
N GLU A 154 14.23 0.97 3.17
CA GLU A 154 15.04 -0.25 3.00
C GLU A 154 14.50 -1.40 3.87
N PHE A 155 14.12 -1.11 5.12
CA PHE A 155 13.52 -2.09 6.02
C PHE A 155 12.21 -2.63 5.45
N LEU A 156 11.30 -1.76 5.01
CA LEU A 156 10.05 -2.14 4.35
C LEU A 156 10.32 -3.01 3.11
N PHE A 157 11.22 -2.57 2.24
CA PHE A 157 11.59 -3.32 1.03
C PHE A 157 12.09 -4.73 1.36
N SER A 158 12.98 -4.88 2.34
CA SER A 158 13.56 -6.17 2.69
C SER A 158 12.52 -7.21 3.17
N HIS A 159 11.40 -6.75 3.74
CA HIS A 159 10.31 -7.61 4.22
C HIS A 159 9.19 -7.78 3.18
N LEU A 160 8.95 -6.76 2.36
CA LEU A 160 7.92 -6.80 1.31
C LEU A 160 8.39 -7.59 0.09
N TRP A 161 9.66 -7.46 -0.30
CA TRP A 161 10.20 -8.09 -1.50
C TRP A 161 10.01 -9.60 -1.55
N PRO A 162 10.28 -10.39 -0.49
CA PRO A 162 10.04 -11.83 -0.51
C PRO A 162 8.58 -12.22 -0.79
N LEU A 163 7.62 -11.41 -0.32
CA LEU A 163 6.19 -11.60 -0.61
C LEU A 163 5.89 -11.37 -2.10
N ILE A 164 6.50 -10.35 -2.70
CA ILE A 164 6.33 -10.01 -4.12
C ILE A 164 7.05 -11.03 -5.01
N GLU A 165 8.32 -11.32 -4.73
CA GLU A 165 9.19 -12.20 -5.51
C GLU A 165 8.57 -13.60 -5.67
N LYS A 166 8.00 -14.16 -4.61
CA LYS A 166 7.28 -15.45 -4.66
C LYS A 166 6.15 -15.47 -5.70
N ARG A 167 5.56 -14.31 -6.01
CA ARG A 167 4.41 -14.16 -6.92
C ARG A 167 4.81 -13.81 -8.34
N VAL A 168 5.97 -13.14 -8.51
CA VAL A 168 6.40 -12.61 -9.81
C VAL A 168 7.56 -13.37 -10.43
N SER A 169 8.28 -14.20 -9.67
CA SER A 169 9.47 -14.93 -10.15
C SER A 169 9.17 -15.91 -11.29
N SER A 170 7.95 -16.44 -11.37
CA SER A 170 7.53 -17.33 -12.46
C SER A 170 6.93 -16.59 -13.66
N LEU A 171 6.78 -15.27 -13.60
CA LEU A 171 6.20 -14.51 -14.70
C LEU A 171 7.21 -14.43 -15.85
N PRO A 172 6.78 -14.70 -17.09
CA PRO A 172 7.66 -14.53 -18.24
C PRO A 172 7.99 -13.05 -18.42
N LEU A 173 9.15 -12.78 -19.01
CA LEU A 173 9.43 -11.45 -19.53
C LEU A 173 8.38 -11.11 -20.60
N LEU A 174 7.83 -9.90 -20.53
CA LEU A 174 6.81 -9.43 -21.49
C LEU A 174 7.37 -9.37 -22.91
N LEU A 175 8.67 -9.09 -23.04
CA LEU A 175 9.39 -8.99 -24.29
C LEU A 175 10.63 -9.88 -24.24
N PRO A 176 11.13 -10.35 -25.39
CA PRO A 176 12.39 -11.08 -25.44
C PRO A 176 13.53 -10.25 -24.86
N TYR A 177 14.57 -10.94 -24.40
CA TYR A 177 15.81 -10.28 -24.02
C TYR A 177 16.41 -9.56 -25.23
N TRP A 178 17.04 -8.40 -25.03
CA TRP A 178 17.46 -7.54 -26.14
C TRP A 178 18.40 -8.23 -27.15
N ARG A 179 19.17 -9.23 -26.71
CA ARG A 179 20.06 -10.02 -27.58
C ARG A 179 19.31 -10.98 -28.50
N ASP A 180 18.08 -11.30 -28.15
CA ASP A 180 17.21 -12.24 -28.88
C ASP A 180 16.27 -11.48 -29.84
N VAL A 181 16.38 -10.15 -29.91
CA VAL A 181 15.66 -9.32 -30.88
C VAL A 181 16.42 -9.33 -32.21
N ALA A 182 15.75 -9.76 -33.28
CA ALA A 182 16.30 -9.75 -34.62
C ALA A 182 16.45 -8.30 -35.12
N GLU A 183 17.67 -7.75 -35.09
CA GLU A 183 17.94 -6.35 -35.44
C GLU A 183 17.42 -5.94 -36.82
N ALA A 184 17.51 -6.84 -37.80
CA ALA A 184 17.03 -6.59 -39.16
C ALA A 184 15.49 -6.54 -39.26
N ARG A 185 14.76 -7.18 -38.33
CA ARG A 185 13.30 -7.37 -38.33
C ARG A 185 12.75 -7.51 -36.91
N PRO A 186 12.87 -6.45 -36.07
CA PRO A 186 12.54 -6.53 -34.65
C PRO A 186 11.05 -6.83 -34.41
N GLU A 187 10.16 -6.51 -35.36
CA GLU A 187 8.75 -6.83 -35.30
C GLU A 187 8.47 -8.33 -35.16
N LEU A 188 9.32 -9.19 -35.74
CA LEU A 188 9.19 -10.65 -35.62
C LEU A 188 9.49 -11.14 -34.20
N SER A 189 10.40 -10.46 -33.49
CA SER A 189 10.75 -10.80 -32.11
C SER A 189 9.78 -10.17 -31.09
N LEU A 190 9.15 -9.05 -31.44
CA LEU A 190 8.36 -8.24 -30.50
C LEU A 190 6.84 -8.52 -30.54
N LEU A 191 6.29 -8.99 -31.67
CA LEU A 191 4.85 -9.17 -31.85
C LEU A 191 4.35 -10.60 -31.60
N GLY A 192 5.25 -11.58 -31.41
CA GLY A 192 4.90 -13.00 -31.34
C GLY A 192 4.37 -13.53 -32.69
N ASP A 193 4.33 -14.86 -32.84
CA ASP A 193 3.83 -15.53 -34.06
C ASP A 193 2.30 -15.43 -34.20
N GLY A 194 1.72 -14.23 -34.22
CA GLY A 194 0.38 -13.92 -34.78
C GLY A 194 -0.88 -14.69 -34.32
N ASP A 195 -0.77 -15.73 -33.48
CA ASP A 195 -1.89 -16.58 -33.06
C ASP A 195 -2.46 -16.09 -31.72
N HIS A 196 -3.25 -15.02 -31.79
CA HIS A 196 -4.10 -14.54 -30.69
C HIS A 196 -5.54 -14.36 -31.18
#